data_AF-R0FS25-F1
#
_entry.id   AF-R0FS25-F1
#
_cell.length_a   1.000
_cell.length_b   1.000
_cell.length_c   1.000
_cell.angle_alpha   90.00
_cell.angle_beta   90.00
_cell.angle_gamma   90.00
#
_symmetry.space_group_name_H-M   'P 1'
#
loop_
_entity.id
_entity.type
_entity.pdbx_description
1 polymer ?
#
loop_
_entity_poly.entity_id
_entity_poly.type
_entity_poly.pdbx_seq_one_letter_code
_entity_poly.pdbx_strand_id
1 'polypeptide(L)'
;DKTRDHLFFECDFAARIRRFFTSAASLYPPHDFMSSLGNISCILKLLFQASIYSIWKEKNLRIYSSSTSARRPTQIIKEIQTVVRARLGPLARAQNSARPGTSLLATWFTFFQPR
;
A
#
# COMPACT_ATOMS: atom_id res chain seq x y z
N ASP A 1 -20.40 -4.45 4.66
CA ASP A 1 -18.97 -4.11 4.53
C ASP A 1 -18.09 -5.22 5.07
N LYS A 2 -17.31 -5.87 4.21
CA LYS A 2 -16.25 -6.79 4.63
C LYS A 2 -14.95 -5.98 4.62
N THR A 3 -14.35 -5.78 5.79
CA THR A 3 -13.11 -5.00 5.91
C THR A 3 -11.99 -5.63 5.07
N ARG A 4 -10.99 -4.84 4.69
CA ARG A 4 -9.79 -5.32 3.96
C ARG A 4 -9.20 -6.57 4.62
N ASP A 5 -9.24 -6.62 5.94
CA ASP A 5 -8.67 -7.71 6.70
C ASP A 5 -9.54 -8.98 6.60
N HIS A 6 -10.86 -8.87 6.46
CA HIS A 6 -11.71 -10.01 6.11
C HIS A 6 -11.34 -10.58 4.73
N LEU A 7 -11.29 -9.71 3.71
CA LEU A 7 -11.04 -10.12 2.32
C LEU A 7 -9.67 -10.80 2.14
N PHE A 8 -8.67 -10.39 2.92
CA PHE A 8 -7.31 -10.91 2.79
C PHE A 8 -6.98 -11.99 3.84
N PHE A 9 -7.40 -11.83 5.09
CA PHE A 9 -7.04 -12.72 6.21
C PHE A 9 -8.11 -13.76 6.57
N GLU A 10 -9.40 -13.40 6.50
CA GLU A 10 -10.52 -14.24 6.96
C GLU A 10 -11.31 -14.90 5.83
N CYS A 11 -11.05 -14.55 4.58
CA CYS A 11 -11.67 -15.18 3.42
C CYS A 11 -10.96 -16.49 3.08
N ASP A 12 -11.70 -17.60 3.08
CA ASP A 12 -11.17 -18.94 2.76
C ASP A 12 -10.48 -19.02 1.40
N PHE A 13 -11.03 -18.31 0.40
CA PHE A 13 -10.43 -18.24 -0.93
C PHE A 13 -9.04 -17.58 -0.88
N ALA A 14 -8.93 -16.42 -0.24
CA ALA A 14 -7.65 -15.72 -0.08
C ALA A 14 -6.68 -16.47 0.83
N ALA A 15 -7.18 -17.21 1.84
CA ALA A 15 -6.37 -18.05 2.70
C ALA A 15 -5.71 -19.22 1.94
N ARG A 16 -6.43 -19.87 1.02
CA ARG A 16 -5.84 -20.91 0.16
C ARG A 16 -4.73 -20.38 -0.74
N ILE A 17 -4.95 -19.24 -1.39
CA ILE A 17 -3.94 -18.58 -2.23
C ILE A 17 -2.71 -18.20 -1.40
N ARG A 18 -2.89 -17.58 -0.23
CA ARG A 18 -1.76 -17.23 0.65
C ARG A 18 -0.98 -18.46 1.08
N ARG A 19 -1.66 -19.51 1.57
CA ARG A 19 -0.98 -20.75 2.01
C ARG A 19 -0.14 -21.36 0.90
N PHE A 20 -0.63 -21.36 -0.34
CA PHE A 20 0.16 -21.84 -1.48
C PHE A 20 1.51 -21.10 -1.58
N PHE A 21 1.49 -19.77 -1.60
CA PHE A 21 2.72 -18.98 -1.74
C PHE A 21 3.60 -18.94 -0.48
N THR A 22 3.04 -19.09 0.72
CA THR A 22 3.83 -19.05 1.96
C THR A 22 4.35 -20.42 2.40
N SER A 23 3.74 -21.51 1.94
CA SER A 23 4.12 -22.89 2.29
C SER A 23 5.55 -23.24 1.88
N ALA A 24 5.97 -22.82 0.69
CA ALA A 24 7.32 -23.08 0.17
C ALA A 24 8.43 -22.44 1.03
N ALA A 25 8.10 -21.36 1.75
CA ALA A 25 9.04 -20.65 2.61
C ALA A 25 8.85 -20.97 4.11
N SER A 26 7.96 -21.91 4.46
CA SER A 26 7.54 -22.17 5.87
C SER A 26 7.13 -20.91 6.63
N LEU A 27 6.60 -19.92 5.91
CA LEU A 27 6.16 -18.66 6.49
C LEU A 27 4.71 -18.80 6.93
N TYR A 28 4.45 -18.51 8.20
CA TYR A 28 3.09 -18.23 8.66
C TYR A 28 2.84 -16.74 8.47
N PRO A 29 1.92 -16.33 7.58
CA PRO A 29 1.59 -14.93 7.45
C PRO A 29 1.04 -14.46 8.80
N PRO A 30 1.68 -13.47 9.46
CA PRO A 30 1.15 -12.94 10.70
C PRO A 30 -0.24 -12.37 10.45
N HIS A 31 -1.09 -12.35 11.49
CA HIS A 31 -2.43 -11.76 11.42
C HIS A 31 -2.43 -10.32 10.87
N ASP A 32 -1.28 -9.64 10.94
CA ASP A 32 -1.02 -8.40 10.23
C ASP A 32 0.26 -8.54 9.38
N PHE A 33 0.12 -8.99 8.13
CA PHE A 33 1.21 -9.09 7.16
C PHE A 33 1.99 -7.76 7.02
N MET A 34 1.32 -6.62 7.16
CA MET A 34 1.97 -5.31 7.04
C MET A 34 2.82 -4.98 8.27
N SER A 35 2.40 -5.40 9.47
CA SER A 35 3.20 -5.24 10.70
C SER A 35 4.53 -6.02 10.68
N SER A 36 4.59 -7.12 9.93
CA SER A 36 5.81 -7.93 9.78
C SER A 36 6.84 -7.37 8.81
N LEU A 37 6.44 -6.38 8.01
CA LEU A 37 7.34 -5.70 7.08
C LEU A 37 7.96 -4.51 7.79
N GLY A 38 9.27 -4.34 7.67
CA GLY A 38 9.91 -3.08 8.08
C GLY A 38 9.24 -1.88 7.39
N ASN A 39 9.10 -0.75 8.10
CA ASN A 39 8.33 0.41 7.64
C ASN A 39 8.64 0.84 6.20
N ILE A 40 9.92 0.84 5.81
CA ILE A 40 10.34 1.19 4.45
C ILE A 40 9.77 0.21 3.42
N SER A 41 9.86 -1.10 3.66
CA SER A 41 9.30 -2.12 2.77
C SER A 41 7.79 -1.98 2.62
N CYS A 42 7.10 -1.72 3.73
CA CYS A 42 5.67 -1.46 3.77
C CYS A 42 5.29 -0.22 2.91
N ILE A 43 5.99 0.91 3.11
CA ILE A 43 5.77 2.15 2.34
C ILE A 43 6.06 1.94 0.84
N LEU A 44 7.15 1.26 0.50
CA LEU A 44 7.52 0.97 -0.90
C LEU A 44 6.48 0.10 -1.61
N LYS A 45 5.94 -0.93 -0.93
CA LYS A 45 4.86 -1.75 -1.50
C LYS A 45 3.61 -0.92 -1.78
N LEU A 46 3.22 -0.02 -0.85
CA LEU A 46 2.07 0.87 -1.06
C LEU A 46 2.30 1.83 -2.24
N LEU A 47 3.50 2.41 -2.33
CA LEU A 47 3.89 3.27 -3.46
C LEU A 47 3.86 2.52 -4.79
N PHE A 48 4.36 1.29 -4.83
CA PHE A 48 4.34 0.47 -6.04
C PHE A 48 2.91 0.15 -6.49
N GLN A 49 2.05 -0.28 -5.58
CA GLN A 49 0.64 -0.57 -5.89
C GLN A 49 -0.11 0.68 -6.38
N ALA A 50 0.08 1.82 -5.70
CA ALA A 50 -0.52 3.09 -6.10
C ALA A 50 -0.01 3.56 -7.47
N SER A 51 1.26 3.32 -7.79
CA SER A 51 1.87 3.65 -9.08
C SER A 51 1.29 2.80 -10.21
N ILE A 52 1.21 1.48 -10.04
CA ILE A 52 0.58 0.57 -11.02
C ILE A 52 -0.85 1.01 -11.30
N TYR A 53 -1.64 1.22 -10.26
CA TYR A 53 -3.03 1.65 -10.41
C TYR A 53 -3.14 2.99 -11.13
N SER A 54 -2.29 3.96 -10.79
CA SER A 54 -2.30 5.29 -11.40
C SER A 54 -1.93 5.27 -12.89
N ILE A 55 -0.94 4.44 -13.26
CA ILE A 55 -0.52 4.23 -14.65
C ILE A 55 -1.63 3.54 -15.45
N TRP A 56 -2.21 2.47 -14.90
CA TRP A 56 -3.34 1.78 -15.51
C TRP A 56 -4.54 2.72 -15.72
N LYS A 57 -4.90 3.50 -14.70
CA LYS A 57 -6.00 4.48 -14.75
C LYS A 57 -5.73 5.54 -15.81
N GLU A 58 -4.52 6.08 -15.89
CA GLU A 58 -4.12 7.05 -16.92
C GLU A 58 -4.22 6.45 -18.33
N LYS A 59 -3.72 5.23 -18.53
CA LYS A 59 -3.77 4.56 -19.83
C LYS A 59 -5.21 4.32 -20.27
N ASN A 60 -6.08 3.85 -19.36
CA ASN A 60 -7.49 3.64 -19.68
C ASN A 60 -8.23 4.95 -19.94
N LEU A 61 -7.95 6.01 -19.18
CA LEU A 61 -8.51 7.33 -19.44
C LEU A 61 -8.16 7.81 -20.85
N ARG A 62 -6.93 7.60 -21.33
CA ARG A 62 -6.53 7.98 -22.70
C ARG A 62 -7.22 7.19 -23.80
N ILE A 63 -7.56 5.92 -23.53
CA ILE A 63 -8.21 5.04 -24.52
C ILE A 63 -9.71 5.33 -24.59
N TYR A 64 -10.37 5.48 -23.44
CA TYR A 64 -11.83 5.50 -23.34
C TYR A 64 -12.42 6.89 -23.10
N SER A 65 -11.59 7.85 -22.70
CA SER A 65 -11.96 9.25 -22.62
C SER A 65 -11.13 9.96 -23.68
N SER A 66 -11.77 10.66 -24.61
CA SER A 66 -11.13 11.57 -25.57
C SER A 66 -10.52 12.80 -24.85
N SER A 67 -9.82 12.55 -23.75
CA SER A 67 -9.21 13.54 -22.89
C SER A 67 -7.95 14.04 -23.58
N THR A 68 -8.06 15.19 -24.22
CA THR A 68 -6.97 15.87 -24.92
C THR A 68 -5.85 16.34 -23.97
N SER A 69 -6.10 16.34 -22.65
CA SER A 69 -5.13 16.79 -21.65
C SER A 69 -4.53 15.60 -20.90
N ALA A 70 -3.36 15.16 -21.37
CA ALA A 70 -2.53 14.18 -20.66
C ALA A 70 -2.13 14.73 -19.28
N ARG A 71 -2.43 14.00 -18.20
CA ARG A 71 -1.99 14.41 -16.86
C ARG A 71 -0.46 14.40 -16.80
N ARG A 72 0.12 15.46 -16.23
CA ARG A 72 1.56 15.54 -16.04
C ARG A 72 2.00 14.50 -15.00
N PRO A 73 3.19 13.88 -15.15
CA PRO A 73 3.72 12.94 -14.16
C PRO A 73 3.75 13.50 -12.73
N THR A 74 4.07 14.79 -12.58
CA THR A 74 4.07 15.49 -11.29
C THR A 74 2.71 15.53 -10.60
N GLN A 75 1.62 15.62 -11.36
CA GLN A 75 0.25 15.58 -10.83
C GLN A 75 -0.08 14.18 -10.32
N ILE A 76 0.30 13.14 -11.09
CA ILE A 76 0.10 11.75 -10.71
C ILE A 76 0.92 11.39 -9.46
N ILE A 77 2.18 11.86 -9.38
CA ILE A 77 3.04 11.65 -8.21
C ILE A 77 2.41 12.28 -6.94
N LYS A 78 1.88 13.50 -7.02
CA LYS A 78 1.19 14.15 -5.89
C LYS A 78 -0.08 13.38 -5.47
N GLU A 79 -0.84 12.85 -6.43
CA GLU A 79 -2.01 12.01 -6.15
C GLU A 79 -1.59 10.73 -5.41
N ILE A 80 -0.55 10.05 -5.90
CA ILE A 80 0.01 8.85 -5.26
C ILE A 80 0.48 9.14 -3.82
N GLN A 81 1.24 10.21 -3.62
CA GLN A 81 1.70 10.60 -2.28
C GLN A 81 0.54 10.87 -1.32
N THR A 82 -0.51 11.53 -1.80
CA THR A 82 -1.72 11.81 -1.02
C THR A 82 -2.44 10.53 -0.62
N VAL A 83 -2.65 9.61 -1.58
CA VAL A 83 -3.32 8.33 -1.32
C VAL A 83 -2.50 7.47 -0.36
N VAL A 84 -1.19 7.37 -0.56
CA VAL A 84 -0.33 6.57 0.33
C VAL A 84 -0.32 7.16 1.74
N ARG A 85 -0.15 8.48 1.90
CA ARG A 85 -0.19 9.14 3.21
C ARG A 85 -1.52 8.92 3.93
N ALA A 86 -2.65 9.01 3.21
CA ALA A 86 -3.96 8.71 3.78
C ALA A 86 -4.09 7.26 4.28
N ARG A 87 -3.45 6.29 3.58
CA ARG A 87 -3.40 4.88 4.01
C ARG A 87 -2.46 4.65 5.19
N LEU A 88 -1.38 5.42 5.32
CA LEU A 88 -0.44 5.28 6.43
C LEU A 88 -1.03 5.71 7.77
N GLY A 89 -1.99 6.64 7.80
CA GLY A 89 -2.60 7.13 9.06
C GLY A 89 -3.25 6.03 9.91
N PRO A 90 -4.19 5.24 9.37
CA PRO A 90 -4.75 4.09 10.08
C PRO A 90 -3.72 3.01 10.41
N LEU A 91 -2.78 2.72 9.50
CA LEU A 91 -1.76 1.69 9.69
C LEU A 91 -0.77 2.05 10.81
N ALA A 92 -0.34 3.31 10.88
CA ALA A 92 0.54 3.79 11.93
C ALA A 92 -0.11 3.75 13.32
N ARG A 93 -1.44 3.89 13.40
CA ARG A 93 -2.21 3.75 14.66
C ARG A 93 -2.41 2.29 15.08
N ALA A 94 -2.56 1.40 14.11
CA ALA A 94 -2.64 -0.05 14.34
C ALA A 94 -1.28 -0.67 14.68
N GLN A 95 -0.19 -0.04 14.23
CA GLN A 95 1.17 -0.44 14.56
C GLN A 95 1.40 -0.23 16.07
N ASN A 96 1.41 -1.33 16.82
CA ASN A 96 1.69 -1.33 18.26
C ASN A 96 3.20 -1.14 18.49
N SER A 97 3.71 0.05 18.19
CA SER A 97 5.14 0.34 18.26
C SER A 97 5.55 0.61 19.71
N ALA A 98 6.26 -0.34 20.31
CA ALA A 98 6.85 -0.21 21.65
C ALA A 98 7.91 0.91 21.76
N ARG A 99 8.40 1.45 20.63
CA ARG A 99 9.37 2.56 20.58
C ARG A 99 8.80 3.78 19.85
N PRO A 100 8.68 4.94 20.52
CA PRO A 100 8.41 6.21 19.87
C PRO A 100 9.57 6.56 18.93
N GLY A 101 9.32 6.61 17.61
CA GLY A 101 10.34 6.95 16.60
C GLY A 101 10.46 5.94 15.45
N THR A 102 9.87 4.75 15.57
CA THR A 102 9.86 3.73 14.51
C THR A 102 8.47 3.54 13.90
N SER A 103 7.62 4.56 13.88
CA SER A 103 6.28 4.45 13.27
C SER A 103 6.35 4.64 11.75
N LEU A 104 5.41 4.04 11.02
CA LEU A 104 5.25 4.22 9.58
C LEU A 104 5.17 5.71 9.16
N LEU A 105 4.47 6.54 9.95
CA LEU A 105 4.36 7.98 9.71
C LEU A 105 5.70 8.70 9.90
N ALA A 106 6.47 8.37 10.94
CA ALA A 106 7.79 8.94 11.14
C ALA A 106 8.72 8.59 9.95
N THR A 107 8.73 7.32 9.53
CA THR A 107 9.50 6.89 8.35
C THR A 107 9.08 7.62 7.07
N TRP A 108 7.78 7.88 6.88
CA TRP A 108 7.29 8.67 5.76
C TRP A 108 7.86 10.10 5.75
N PHE A 109 7.77 10.81 6.88
CA PHE A 109 8.27 12.18 6.99
C PHE A 109 9.78 12.28 6.82
N THR A 110 10.52 11.27 7.27
CA THR A 110 11.99 11.27 7.15
C THR A 110 12.46 11.04 5.72
N PHE A 111 11.85 10.12 4.97
CA PHE A 111 12.42 9.63 3.70
C PHE A 111 11.61 9.97 2.45
N PHE A 112 10.30 10.22 2.57
CA PHE A 112 9.39 10.26 1.40
C PHE A 112 8.65 11.59 1.23
N GLN A 113 8.69 12.47 2.23
CA GLN A 113 8.13 13.81 2.11
C GLN A 113 9.16 14.75 1.44
N PRO A 114 8.78 15.45 0.35
CA PRO A 114 9.62 16.52 -0.20
C PRO A 114 9.88 17.60 0.85
N ARG A 115 11.12 18.10 0.93
CA ARG A 115 11.43 19.31 1.70
C ARG A 115 10.87 20.54 1.01
#